data_AF-A0A1F5YQQ2-F1
#
_entry.id   AF-A0A1F5YQQ2-F1
#
_cell.length_a   1.000
_cell.length_b   1.000
_cell.length_c   1.000
_cell.angle_alpha   90.00
_cell.angle_beta   90.00
_cell.angle_gamma   90.00
#
_symmetry.space_group_name_H-M   'P 1'
#
loop_
_entity.id
_entity.type
_entity.pdbx_description
1 polymer ?
#
loop_
_entity_poly.entity_id
_entity_poly.type
_entity_poly.pdbx_seq_one_letter_code
_entity_poly.pdbx_strand_id
1 'polypeptide(L)'
;MHWSFLHNGYSKVVLDTWVNQGCMPEVRRRLGYRFELTEALIPPTVKVGGSLALNIKLKNVGFTSMFNLRPVILVLSGTNRYEIPLPNVDPRRWQPGQDSNIAITISLPQNISPGSYKLGLWLPDASLSLKNNPAYAVRFANLNVWDAQSGINFLTSVNVQP
;
A
#
# COMPACT_ATOMS: atom_id res chain seq x y z
N MET A 1 17.52 4.26 15.06
CA MET A 1 17.95 5.15 13.96
C MET A 1 16.78 5.30 12.98
N HIS A 2 16.41 6.52 12.57
CA HIS A 2 15.27 6.81 11.67
C HIS A 2 15.74 7.55 10.41
N TRP A 3 16.31 6.82 9.45
CA TRP A 3 16.83 7.41 8.20
C TRP A 3 15.77 7.38 7.10
N SER A 4 15.28 8.55 6.71
CA SER A 4 14.29 8.71 5.63
C SER A 4 14.91 8.97 4.26
N PHE A 5 16.19 9.36 4.21
CA PHE A 5 16.89 9.76 3.00
C PHE A 5 18.40 9.51 3.15
N LEU A 6 19.06 9.23 2.03
CA LEU A 6 20.51 9.10 1.92
C LEU A 6 20.98 9.80 0.65
N HIS A 7 21.76 10.87 0.77
CA HIS A 7 22.36 11.54 -0.37
C HIS A 7 23.59 10.73 -0.85
N ASN A 8 23.50 10.11 -2.02
CA ASN A 8 24.56 9.25 -2.56
C ASN A 8 25.39 9.87 -3.70
N GLY A 9 25.20 11.17 -3.99
CA GLY A 9 25.89 11.90 -5.06
C GLY A 9 27.14 12.67 -4.65
N TYR A 10 27.45 12.72 -3.35
CA TYR A 10 28.60 13.44 -2.80
C TYR A 10 29.80 12.49 -2.56
N SER A 11 30.40 12.51 -1.37
CA SER A 11 31.50 11.65 -0.97
C SER A 11 31.03 10.21 -0.75
N LYS A 12 31.73 9.26 -1.37
CA LYS A 12 31.44 7.83 -1.25
C LYS A 12 32.16 7.13 -0.10
N VAL A 13 33.07 7.79 0.62
CA VAL A 13 33.90 7.16 1.66
C VAL A 13 33.06 6.36 2.68
N VAL A 14 31.96 6.93 3.15
CA VAL A 14 31.03 6.25 4.08
C VAL A 14 30.25 5.14 3.39
N LEU A 15 29.79 5.38 2.15
CA LEU A 15 29.02 4.39 1.38
C LEU A 15 29.87 3.17 1.00
N ASP A 16 31.12 3.39 0.61
CA ASP A 16 32.09 2.35 0.28
C ASP A 16 32.44 1.54 1.52
N THR A 17 32.51 2.18 2.70
CA THR A 17 32.65 1.46 3.97
C THR A 17 31.47 0.52 4.21
N TRP A 18 30.22 0.96 3.99
CA TRP A 18 29.04 0.11 4.13
C TRP A 18 28.96 -1.00 3.08
N VAL A 19 29.52 -0.78 1.89
CA VAL A 19 29.68 -1.82 0.86
C VAL A 19 30.70 -2.85 1.32
N ASN A 20 31.89 -2.40 1.74
CA ASN A 20 32.99 -3.26 2.17
C ASN A 20 32.63 -4.08 3.42
N GLN A 21 31.79 -3.53 4.31
CA GLN A 21 31.27 -4.22 5.50
C GLN A 21 30.02 -5.08 5.22
N GLY A 22 29.49 -5.07 3.99
CA GLY A 22 28.34 -5.89 3.60
C GLY A 22 26.97 -5.38 4.09
N CYS A 23 26.89 -4.18 4.67
CA CYS A 23 25.65 -3.60 5.19
C CYS A 23 24.77 -2.93 4.11
N MET A 24 25.38 -2.53 2.98
CA MET A 24 24.68 -1.80 1.91
C MET A 24 23.42 -2.49 1.35
N PRO A 25 23.37 -3.83 1.17
CA PRO A 25 22.15 -4.50 0.73
C PRO A 25 20.95 -4.29 1.67
N GLU A 26 21.19 -4.30 2.99
CA GLU A 26 20.15 -4.03 3.98
C GLU A 26 19.71 -2.56 3.91
N VAL A 27 20.67 -1.63 3.86
CA VAL A 27 20.39 -0.20 3.74
C VAL A 27 19.54 0.07 2.51
N ARG A 28 19.92 -0.42 1.33
CA ARG A 28 19.14 -0.25 0.10
C ARG A 28 17.74 -0.85 0.20
N ARG A 29 17.58 -1.96 0.92
CA ARG A 29 16.29 -2.65 1.05
C ARG A 29 15.35 -1.96 2.04
N ARG A 30 15.88 -1.41 3.14
CA ARG A 30 15.10 -0.94 4.32
C ARG A 30 15.15 0.57 4.54
N LEU A 31 15.96 1.32 3.80
CA LEU A 31 15.97 2.79 3.87
C LEU A 31 14.58 3.34 3.60
N GLY A 32 14.14 4.32 4.38
CA GLY A 32 12.77 4.81 4.29
C GLY A 32 11.76 3.89 4.98
N TYR A 33 10.56 3.85 4.42
CA TYR A 33 9.51 2.90 4.79
C TYR A 33 9.60 1.66 3.88
N ARG A 34 9.14 0.52 4.39
CA ARG A 34 8.91 -0.69 3.59
C ARG A 34 7.75 -1.47 4.19
N PHE A 35 6.59 -1.42 3.55
CA PHE A 35 5.38 -2.06 4.07
C PHE A 35 5.25 -3.49 3.55
N GLU A 36 5.12 -4.43 4.47
CA GLU A 36 4.78 -5.82 4.20
C GLU A 36 3.35 -6.08 4.64
N LEU A 37 2.51 -6.57 3.73
CA LEU A 37 1.20 -7.12 4.06
C LEU A 37 1.41 -8.42 4.83
N THR A 38 0.92 -8.47 6.06
CA THR A 38 1.01 -9.65 6.92
C THR A 38 -0.30 -10.41 7.01
N GLU A 39 -1.44 -9.71 6.87
CA GLU A 39 -2.77 -10.32 6.91
C GLU A 39 -3.79 -9.48 6.11
N ALA A 40 -4.72 -10.15 5.44
CA ALA A 40 -5.91 -9.54 4.84
C ALA A 40 -7.12 -10.46 5.04
N LEU A 41 -8.00 -10.11 5.98
CA LEU A 41 -9.26 -10.79 6.24
C LEU A 41 -10.40 -9.99 5.61
N ILE A 42 -10.95 -10.54 4.54
CA ILE A 42 -11.91 -9.89 3.65
C ILE A 42 -12.96 -10.93 3.27
N PRO A 43 -14.26 -10.66 3.47
CA PRO A 43 -15.32 -11.53 3.00
C PRO A 43 -15.24 -11.76 1.49
N PRO A 44 -15.35 -13.02 1.02
CA PRO A 44 -15.26 -13.34 -0.41
C PRO A 44 -16.49 -12.87 -1.19
N THR A 45 -17.60 -12.55 -0.51
CA THR A 45 -18.86 -12.12 -1.11
C THR A 45 -19.43 -10.92 -0.36
N VAL A 46 -20.17 -10.08 -1.08
CA VAL A 46 -20.89 -8.92 -0.54
C VAL A 46 -22.02 -8.54 -1.49
N LYS A 47 -23.12 -8.01 -0.99
CA LYS A 47 -24.24 -7.55 -1.84
C LYS A 47 -24.02 -6.15 -2.39
N VAL A 48 -24.67 -5.81 -3.49
CA VAL A 48 -24.79 -4.43 -3.97
C VAL A 48 -25.30 -3.54 -2.82
N GLY A 49 -24.65 -2.39 -2.62
CA GLY A 49 -24.98 -1.47 -1.53
C GLY A 49 -24.71 -2.02 -0.11
N GLY A 50 -24.19 -3.23 0.02
CA GLY A 50 -23.90 -3.90 1.28
C GLY A 50 -22.68 -3.32 1.98
N SER A 51 -22.47 -3.78 3.22
CA SER A 51 -21.29 -3.44 4.01
C SER A 51 -20.21 -4.51 3.87
N LEU A 52 -18.98 -4.09 3.59
CA LEU A 52 -17.80 -4.95 3.52
C LEU A 52 -16.88 -4.62 4.69
N ALA A 53 -16.75 -5.57 5.63
CA ALA A 53 -15.81 -5.48 6.75
C ALA A 53 -14.43 -5.96 6.30
N LEU A 54 -13.40 -5.16 6.54
CA LEU A 54 -12.02 -5.40 6.13
C LEU A 54 -11.13 -5.33 7.37
N ASN A 55 -10.22 -6.29 7.52
CA ASN A 55 -9.15 -6.24 8.50
C ASN A 55 -7.83 -6.55 7.79
N ILE A 56 -6.99 -5.53 7.65
CA ILE A 56 -5.73 -5.59 6.89
C ILE A 56 -4.60 -5.20 7.85
N LYS A 57 -3.61 -6.08 8.01
CA LYS A 57 -2.42 -5.82 8.82
C LYS A 57 -1.21 -5.62 7.93
N LEU A 58 -0.48 -4.55 8.22
CA LEU A 58 0.76 -4.18 7.53
C LEU A 58 1.85 -4.01 8.57
N LYS A 59 3.07 -4.46 8.24
CA LYS A 59 4.26 -4.20 9.04
C LYS A 59 5.19 -3.28 8.28
N ASN A 60 5.66 -2.21 8.92
CA ASN A 60 6.73 -1.40 8.36
C ASN A 60 8.08 -2.00 8.76
N VAL A 61 8.73 -2.72 7.85
CA VAL A 61 10.06 -3.30 8.06
C VAL A 61 11.21 -2.37 7.64
N GLY A 62 10.89 -1.13 7.23
CA GLY A 62 11.86 -0.08 6.97
C GLY A 62 12.44 0.55 8.25
N PHE A 63 13.23 1.60 8.09
CA PHE A 63 13.85 2.34 9.20
C PHE A 63 13.03 3.54 9.68
N THR A 64 12.05 4.02 8.89
CA THR A 64 11.25 5.19 9.23
C THR A 64 9.80 5.04 8.75
N SER A 65 8.91 5.88 9.27
CA SER A 65 7.56 6.01 8.74
C SER A 65 7.57 6.84 7.45
N MET A 66 6.45 6.83 6.74
CA MET A 66 6.27 7.66 5.56
C MET A 66 6.20 9.14 5.95
N PHE A 67 6.86 10.00 5.17
CA PHE A 67 6.81 11.46 5.37
C PHE A 67 5.71 12.12 4.53
N ASN A 68 5.71 11.83 3.22
CA ASN A 68 4.74 12.42 2.29
C ASN A 68 3.34 11.85 2.50
N LEU A 69 2.32 12.70 2.34
CA LEU A 69 0.94 12.23 2.33
C LEU A 69 0.74 11.27 1.14
N ARG A 70 0.07 10.16 1.42
CA ARG A 70 -0.44 9.21 0.43
C ARG A 70 -1.88 8.90 0.77
N PRO A 71 -2.86 9.33 -0.05
CA PRO A 71 -4.24 8.90 0.11
C PRO A 71 -4.31 7.38 0.09
N VAL A 72 -5.08 6.76 0.98
CA VAL A 72 -5.36 5.33 0.92
C VAL A 72 -6.72 5.15 0.28
N ILE A 73 -6.76 4.40 -0.82
CA ILE A 73 -7.96 4.17 -1.61
C ILE A 73 -8.15 2.67 -1.73
N LEU A 74 -9.32 2.17 -1.32
CA LEU A 74 -9.71 0.81 -1.64
C LEU A 74 -10.24 0.77 -3.08
N VAL A 75 -9.75 -0.17 -3.87
CA VAL A 75 -10.13 -0.32 -5.27
C VAL A 75 -10.76 -1.68 -5.52
N LEU A 76 -11.95 -1.68 -6.11
CA LEU A 76 -12.57 -2.83 -6.73
C LEU A 76 -12.31 -2.74 -8.23
N SER A 77 -11.52 -3.65 -8.77
CA SER A 77 -11.14 -3.69 -10.19
C SER A 77 -11.70 -4.94 -10.86
N GLY A 78 -12.68 -4.75 -11.73
CA GLY A 78 -13.27 -5.78 -12.60
C GLY A 78 -13.52 -5.18 -13.98
N THR A 79 -14.67 -5.49 -14.61
CA THR A 79 -15.13 -4.77 -15.82
C THR A 79 -15.26 -3.27 -15.56
N ASN A 80 -15.76 -2.92 -14.37
CA ASN A 80 -15.81 -1.56 -13.86
C ASN A 80 -14.76 -1.38 -12.76
N ARG A 81 -14.30 -0.14 -12.57
CA ARG A 81 -13.41 0.25 -11.47
C ARG A 81 -14.17 1.15 -10.49
N TYR A 82 -14.14 0.79 -9.21
CA TYR A 82 -14.70 1.61 -8.13
C TYR A 82 -13.59 1.97 -7.13
N GLU A 83 -13.47 3.25 -6.81
CA GLU A 83 -12.51 3.80 -5.85
C GLU A 83 -13.24 4.31 -4.62
N ILE A 84 -12.84 3.81 -3.44
CA ILE A 84 -13.44 4.15 -2.16
C ILE A 84 -12.31 4.74 -1.29
N PRO A 85 -12.22 6.08 -1.18
CA PRO A 85 -11.23 6.72 -0.33
C PRO A 85 -11.41 6.35 1.14
N LEU A 86 -10.29 6.16 1.85
CA LEU A 86 -10.25 5.85 3.29
C LEU A 86 -9.62 7.04 4.05
N PRO A 87 -10.37 8.15 4.25
CA PRO A 87 -9.79 9.42 4.73
C PRO A 87 -9.20 9.35 6.14
N ASN A 88 -9.62 8.37 6.95
CA ASN A 88 -9.13 8.17 8.31
C ASN A 88 -7.91 7.24 8.40
N VAL A 89 -7.41 6.74 7.27
CA VAL A 89 -6.22 5.87 7.20
C VAL A 89 -5.04 6.69 6.69
N ASP A 90 -4.03 6.89 7.55
CA ASP A 90 -2.84 7.70 7.24
C ASP A 90 -1.55 6.86 7.32
N PRO A 91 -0.93 6.50 6.17
CA PRO A 91 0.30 5.71 6.13
C PRO A 91 1.51 6.34 6.81
N ARG A 92 1.47 7.67 7.03
CA ARG A 92 2.53 8.37 7.78
C ARG A 92 2.60 7.94 9.25
N ARG A 93 1.52 7.34 9.77
CA ARG A 93 1.44 6.80 11.12
C ARG A 93 1.95 5.36 11.24
N TRP A 94 2.28 4.69 10.13
CA TRP A 94 2.79 3.31 10.15
C TRP A 94 4.27 3.28 10.55
N GLN A 95 4.51 3.18 11.85
CA GLN A 95 5.84 3.28 12.46
C GLN A 95 6.73 2.06 12.16
N PRO A 96 8.06 2.25 12.03
CA PRO A 96 8.98 1.16 11.76
C PRO A 96 8.97 0.13 12.90
N GLY A 97 9.03 -1.15 12.54
CA GLY A 97 8.98 -2.28 13.46
C GLY A 97 7.60 -2.58 14.06
N GLN A 98 6.58 -1.76 13.79
CA GLN A 98 5.23 -1.92 14.33
C GLN A 98 4.27 -2.50 13.29
N ASP A 99 3.29 -3.27 13.77
CA ASP A 99 2.12 -3.62 12.99
C ASP A 99 1.14 -2.44 12.96
N SER A 100 0.53 -2.22 11.81
CA SER A 100 -0.52 -1.23 11.57
C SER A 100 -1.76 -1.97 11.10
N ASN A 101 -2.85 -1.81 11.83
CA ASN A 101 -4.12 -2.46 11.53
C ASN A 101 -5.12 -1.48 10.89
N ILE A 102 -5.63 -1.84 9.72
CA ILE A 102 -6.73 -1.16 9.05
C ILE A 102 -7.97 -2.04 9.24
N ALA A 103 -8.71 -1.79 10.32
CA ALA A 103 -9.97 -2.46 10.63
C ALA A 103 -11.14 -1.51 10.37
N ILE A 104 -11.82 -1.68 9.24
CA ILE A 104 -12.89 -0.78 8.80
C ILE A 104 -14.07 -1.56 8.22
N THR A 105 -15.26 -0.98 8.31
CA THR A 105 -16.41 -1.42 7.54
C THR A 105 -16.78 -0.32 6.57
N ILE A 106 -16.87 -0.66 5.29
CA ILE A 106 -17.24 0.29 4.23
C ILE A 106 -18.57 -0.10 3.62
N SER A 107 -19.37 0.89 3.24
CA SER A 107 -20.57 0.67 2.42
C SER A 107 -20.17 0.70 0.95
N LEU A 108 -20.57 -0.31 0.19
CA LEU A 108 -20.36 -0.30 -1.25
C LEU A 108 -21.28 0.72 -1.93
N PRO A 109 -20.83 1.33 -3.05
CA PRO A 109 -21.70 2.18 -3.86
C PRO A 109 -22.96 1.44 -4.30
N GLN A 110 -24.11 2.10 -4.27
CA GLN A 110 -25.39 1.50 -4.70
C GLN A 110 -25.42 1.17 -6.20
N ASN A 111 -24.58 1.83 -6.99
CA ASN A 111 -24.43 1.62 -8.43
C ASN A 111 -23.33 0.61 -8.80
N ILE A 112 -22.80 -0.15 -7.82
CA ILE A 112 -21.85 -1.22 -8.12
C ILE A 112 -22.55 -2.33 -8.91
N SER A 113 -21.98 -2.73 -10.04
CA SER A 113 -22.52 -3.83 -10.83
C SER A 113 -22.17 -5.17 -10.16
N PRO A 114 -23.10 -6.14 -10.09
CA PRO A 114 -22.77 -7.51 -9.69
C PRO A 114 -21.65 -8.10 -10.55
N GLY A 115 -20.76 -8.89 -9.95
CA GLY A 115 -19.62 -9.47 -10.67
C GLY A 115 -18.42 -9.80 -9.78
N SER A 116 -17.37 -10.30 -10.40
CA SER A 116 -16.09 -10.60 -9.73
C SER A 116 -15.14 -9.41 -9.84
N TYR A 117 -14.54 -9.02 -8.72
CA TYR A 117 -13.60 -7.92 -8.63
C TYR A 117 -12.32 -8.36 -7.93
N LYS A 118 -11.17 -7.89 -8.41
CA LYS A 118 -9.96 -7.86 -7.59
C LYS A 118 -10.07 -6.69 -6.62
N LEU A 119 -9.95 -6.96 -5.32
CA LEU A 119 -9.91 -5.94 -4.29
C LEU A 119 -8.45 -5.61 -3.97
N GLY A 120 -8.10 -4.32 -3.97
CA GLY A 120 -6.75 -3.88 -3.64
C GLY A 120 -6.70 -2.56 -2.88
N LEU A 121 -5.53 -2.28 -2.30
CA LEU A 121 -5.19 -0.97 -1.74
C LEU A 121 -4.32 -0.20 -2.72
N TRP A 122 -4.72 1.03 -3.00
CA TRP A 122 -3.98 1.97 -3.81
C TRP A 122 -3.55 3.15 -2.96
N LEU A 123 -2.25 3.43 -3.00
CA LEU A 123 -1.62 4.53 -2.27
C LEU A 123 -0.92 5.45 -3.27
N PRO A 124 -1.67 6.20 -4.10
CA PRO A 124 -1.09 7.07 -5.13
C PRO A 124 -0.40 8.29 -4.54
N ASP A 125 0.31 9.03 -5.37
CA ASP A 125 0.71 10.39 -5.01
C ASP A 125 -0.53 11.26 -4.77
N ALA A 126 -0.40 12.21 -3.83
CA ALA A 126 -1.47 13.15 -3.50
C ALA A 126 -1.70 14.20 -4.61
N SER A 127 -0.68 14.48 -5.43
CA SER A 127 -0.80 15.39 -6.57
C SER A 127 -1.65 14.76 -7.69
N LEU A 128 -2.65 15.49 -8.18
CA LEU A 128 -3.51 15.04 -9.28
C LEU A 128 -2.73 14.70 -10.55
N SER A 129 -1.65 15.42 -10.84
CA SER A 129 -0.82 15.18 -12.03
C SER A 129 -0.02 13.87 -11.96
N LEU A 130 0.24 13.38 -10.74
CA LEU A 130 1.03 12.16 -10.50
C LEU A 130 0.17 10.99 -10.01
N LYS A 131 -1.06 11.24 -9.55
CA LYS A 131 -1.98 10.27 -8.94
C LYS A 131 -2.04 8.98 -9.77
N ASN A 132 -2.25 9.11 -11.08
CA ASN A 132 -2.44 7.98 -11.99
C ASN A 132 -1.15 7.38 -12.56
N ASN A 133 0.02 7.87 -12.14
CA ASN A 133 1.30 7.31 -12.57
C ASN A 133 1.76 6.22 -11.56
N PRO A 134 1.78 4.93 -11.94
CA PRO A 134 2.13 3.83 -11.04
C PRO A 134 3.53 3.96 -10.40
N ALA A 135 4.46 4.66 -11.06
CA ALA A 135 5.80 4.90 -10.53
C ALA A 135 5.80 5.73 -9.22
N TYR A 136 4.71 6.45 -8.95
CA TYR A 136 4.55 7.28 -7.75
C TYR A 136 3.62 6.68 -6.69
N ALA A 137 3.05 5.49 -6.97
CA ALA A 137 2.24 4.75 -6.02
C ALA A 137 3.11 3.88 -5.08
N VAL A 138 2.61 3.65 -3.86
CA VAL A 138 3.33 2.85 -2.86
C VAL A 138 3.14 1.37 -3.13
N ARG A 139 4.25 0.66 -3.32
CA ARG A 139 4.31 -0.79 -3.50
C ARG A 139 4.55 -1.52 -2.18
N PHE A 140 3.75 -2.56 -1.91
CA PHE A 140 4.00 -3.48 -0.80
C PHE A 140 5.09 -4.50 -1.14
N ALA A 141 5.85 -4.88 -0.12
CA ALA A 141 6.98 -5.78 -0.18
C ALA A 141 6.57 -7.27 -0.22
N ASN A 142 5.53 -7.57 -1.01
CA ASN A 142 4.93 -8.91 -1.14
C ASN A 142 5.03 -9.39 -2.60
N LEU A 143 5.22 -10.69 -2.78
CA LEU A 143 5.12 -11.33 -4.09
C LEU A 143 3.65 -11.38 -4.52
N ASN A 144 3.39 -11.23 -5.82
CA ASN A 144 2.07 -11.39 -6.45
C ASN A 144 0.95 -10.44 -5.96
N VAL A 145 1.29 -9.42 -5.15
CA VAL A 145 0.34 -8.39 -4.69
C VAL A 145 0.37 -7.15 -5.58
N TRP A 146 1.56 -6.74 -6.03
CA TRP A 146 1.75 -5.51 -6.80
C TRP A 146 1.40 -5.68 -8.27
N ASP A 147 0.51 -4.81 -8.77
CA ASP A 147 0.26 -4.66 -10.20
C ASP A 147 0.99 -3.43 -10.77
N ALA A 148 1.96 -3.68 -11.66
CA ALA A 148 2.83 -2.64 -12.19
C ALA A 148 2.14 -1.67 -13.17
N GLN A 149 1.01 -2.08 -13.77
CA GLN A 149 0.28 -1.25 -14.73
C GLN A 149 -0.63 -0.23 -14.04
N SER A 150 -1.28 -0.62 -12.95
CA SER A 150 -2.21 0.24 -12.20
C SER A 150 -1.60 0.88 -10.95
N GLY A 151 -0.52 0.30 -10.41
CA GLY A 151 0.07 0.70 -9.14
C GLY A 151 -0.74 0.26 -7.92
N ILE A 152 -1.63 -0.73 -8.07
CA ILE A 152 -2.50 -1.24 -7.01
C ILE A 152 -1.83 -2.46 -6.33
N ASN A 153 -2.00 -2.56 -5.01
CA ASN A 153 -1.66 -3.74 -4.23
C ASN A 153 -2.92 -4.62 -4.08
N PHE A 154 -3.10 -5.60 -4.95
CA PHE A 154 -4.24 -6.52 -4.93
C PHE A 154 -4.13 -7.53 -3.78
N LEU A 155 -5.17 -7.60 -2.95
CA LEU A 155 -5.20 -8.39 -1.73
C LEU A 155 -5.94 -9.72 -1.93
N THR A 156 -7.07 -9.68 -2.64
CA THR A 156 -7.92 -10.86 -2.88
C THR A 156 -8.93 -10.58 -3.99
N SER A 157 -9.77 -11.56 -4.31
CA SER A 157 -10.97 -11.40 -5.13
C SER A 157 -12.22 -11.35 -4.25
N VAL A 158 -13.18 -10.51 -4.64
CA VAL A 158 -14.49 -10.38 -3.98
C VAL A 158 -15.58 -10.47 -5.05
N ASN A 159 -16.61 -11.27 -4.78
CA ASN A 159 -17.79 -11.39 -5.61
C ASN A 159 -18.91 -10.48 -5.08
N VAL A 160 -19.35 -9.55 -5.92
CA VAL A 160 -20.48 -8.68 -5.65
C VAL A 160 -21.75 -9.37 -6.16
N GLN A 161 -22.63 -9.71 -5.23
CA GLN A 161 -23.92 -10.32 -5.49
C GLN A 161 -25.00 -9.25 -5.65
N PRO A 162 -26.09 -9.52 -6.39
CA PRO A 162 -27.25 -8.65 -6.44
C PRO A 162 -27.80 -8.28 -5.05
#